data_AF-A0A643KC03-F1
#
_entry.id   AF-A0A643KC03-F1
#
_cell.length_a   1.000
_cell.length_b   1.000
_cell.length_c   1.000
_cell.angle_alpha   90.00
_cell.angle_beta   90.00
_cell.angle_gamma   90.00
#
_symmetry.space_group_name_H-M   'P 1'
#
loop_
_entity.id
_entity.type
_entity.pdbx_description
1 polymer ?
#
loop_
_entity_poly.entity_id
_entity_poly.type
_entity_poly.pdbx_seq_one_letter_code
_entity_poly.pdbx_strand_id
1 'polypeptide(L)'
;MSLPDAGERVPLPCPSCSPDEPTVHEVLKPGGQSTVRCTECGQVHKEKVEIPDEIDMDVVVSQDGSSVSTTVSAPKEADIELGDEFIVDTPEAIQLVRVTGIEVGPDERVEEALIKDVQTVWTRVVDNVSVNVTIHPKDGKREETRSITVNVPGDYEFVVGETESFGDEEVKIEGLVVRADAPEYRHGKLDHPGDMVYAKDAKRVYTRDQSSSAWSAW
;
A
#
# COMPACT_ATOMS: atom_id res chain seq x y z
N MET A 1 -2.96 24.70 13.90
CA MET A 1 -3.99 23.89 14.55
C MET A 1 -5.31 24.55 14.26
N SER A 2 -6.22 23.79 13.67
CA SER A 2 -7.56 24.25 13.35
C SER A 2 -8.47 24.04 14.56
N LEU A 3 -9.53 24.85 14.64
CA LEU A 3 -10.61 24.61 15.58
C LEU A 3 -11.52 23.52 15.01
N PRO A 4 -12.11 22.67 15.87
CA PRO A 4 -13.10 21.70 15.41
C PRO A 4 -14.33 22.38 14.83
N ASP A 5 -15.07 21.62 14.04
CA ASP A 5 -16.42 21.99 13.61
C ASP A 5 -17.49 21.45 14.57
N ALA A 6 -18.67 22.07 14.53
CA ALA A 6 -19.81 21.55 15.27
C ALA A 6 -20.26 20.20 14.67
N GLY A 7 -20.46 19.20 15.52
CA GLY A 7 -20.81 17.82 15.16
C GLY A 7 -19.60 16.90 14.99
N GLU A 8 -18.38 17.44 14.97
CA GLU A 8 -17.16 16.65 14.85
C GLU A 8 -16.96 15.73 16.05
N ARG A 9 -16.35 14.56 15.82
CA ARG A 9 -16.11 13.56 16.86
C ARG A 9 -14.63 13.45 17.17
N VAL A 10 -14.27 13.76 18.41
CA VAL A 10 -12.87 13.82 18.85
C VAL A 10 -12.64 12.89 20.04
N PRO A 11 -11.48 12.21 20.12
CA PRO A 11 -11.11 11.39 21.26
C PRO A 11 -10.65 12.28 22.42
N LEU A 12 -11.35 12.25 23.54
CA LEU A 12 -11.02 13.03 24.75
C LEU A 12 -11.31 12.21 26.01
N PRO A 13 -10.52 12.35 27.09
CA PRO A 13 -10.87 11.75 28.38
C PRO A 13 -12.18 12.35 28.90
N CYS A 14 -13.09 11.50 29.38
CA CYS A 14 -14.34 11.97 29.97
C CYS A 14 -14.18 12.10 31.49
N PRO A 15 -14.35 13.30 32.09
CA PRO A 15 -14.19 13.47 33.54
C PRO A 15 -15.23 12.71 34.39
N SER A 16 -16.27 12.15 33.77
CA SER A 16 -17.36 11.43 34.46
C SER A 16 -17.20 9.91 34.41
N CYS A 17 -16.95 9.34 33.23
CA CYS A 17 -16.94 7.87 33.05
C CYS A 17 -15.57 7.28 32.71
N SER A 18 -14.64 8.06 32.15
CA SER A 18 -13.34 7.58 31.71
C SER A 18 -12.30 8.71 31.78
N PRO A 19 -11.85 9.09 32.99
CA PRO A 19 -10.97 10.24 33.18
C PRO A 19 -9.54 9.98 32.70
N ASP A 20 -9.11 8.72 32.67
CA ASP A 20 -7.73 8.32 32.32
C ASP A 20 -7.59 7.80 30.88
N GLU A 21 -8.70 7.43 30.23
CA GLU A 21 -8.71 6.88 28.87
C GLU A 21 -9.65 7.68 27.95
N PRO A 22 -9.26 7.95 26.70
CA PRO A 22 -10.07 8.72 25.78
C PRO A 22 -11.35 7.97 25.38
N THR A 23 -12.45 8.70 25.34
CA THR A 23 -13.74 8.28 24.79
C THR A 23 -14.17 9.23 23.68
N VAL A 24 -15.10 8.80 22.84
CA VAL A 24 -15.58 9.64 21.74
C VAL A 24 -16.45 10.77 22.30
N HIS A 25 -16.12 11.99 21.91
CA HIS A 25 -16.87 13.19 22.25
C HIS A 25 -17.36 13.91 20.99
N GLU A 26 -18.63 14.28 20.96
CA GLU A 26 -19.20 15.15 19.91
C GLU A 26 -19.01 16.62 20.29
N VAL A 27 -18.45 17.41 19.39
CA VAL A 27 -18.29 18.86 19.55
C VAL A 27 -19.64 19.55 19.33
N LEU A 28 -20.21 20.13 20.39
CA LEU A 28 -21.49 20.86 20.31
C LEU A 28 -21.31 22.31 19.91
N LYS A 29 -20.23 22.93 20.40
CA LYS A 29 -19.90 24.33 20.10
C LYS A 29 -18.39 24.50 20.03
N PRO A 30 -17.83 24.84 18.86
CA PRO A 30 -16.40 25.06 18.72
C PRO A 30 -15.95 26.41 19.30
N GLY A 31 -14.67 26.48 19.66
CA GLY A 31 -14.00 27.68 20.16
C GLY A 31 -12.71 27.34 20.89
N GLY A 32 -12.01 28.34 21.45
CA GLY A 32 -10.76 28.10 22.20
C GLY A 32 -10.91 27.14 23.39
N GLN A 33 -12.13 27.03 23.93
CA GLN A 33 -12.58 25.87 24.71
C GLN A 33 -13.91 25.40 24.12
N SER A 34 -13.86 24.32 23.36
CA SER A 34 -15.01 23.70 22.73
C SER A 34 -15.92 23.09 23.79
N THR A 35 -17.22 23.22 23.61
CA THR A 35 -18.21 22.48 24.41
C THR A 35 -18.41 21.13 23.76
N VAL A 36 -18.11 20.06 24.49
CA VAL A 36 -18.11 18.68 23.99
C VAL A 36 -19.05 17.82 24.81
N ARG A 37 -19.55 16.74 24.21
CA ARG A 37 -20.44 15.76 24.87
C ARG A 37 -19.89 14.36 24.67
N CYS A 38 -19.61 13.67 25.78
CA CYS A 38 -19.24 12.26 25.75
C CYS A 38 -20.37 11.44 25.13
N THR A 39 -20.08 10.64 24.11
CA THR A 39 -21.10 9.79 23.47
C THR A 39 -21.43 8.54 24.28
N GLU A 40 -20.61 8.21 25.28
CA GLU A 40 -20.84 7.04 26.15
C GLU A 40 -21.75 7.36 27.34
N CYS A 41 -21.45 8.42 28.12
CA CYS A 41 -22.22 8.76 29.31
C CYS A 41 -23.10 10.02 29.17
N GLY A 42 -22.98 10.76 28.07
CA GLY A 42 -23.75 11.98 27.80
C GLY A 42 -23.27 13.23 28.55
N GLN A 43 -22.20 13.13 29.35
CA GLN A 43 -21.66 14.28 30.08
C GLN A 43 -21.21 15.37 29.10
N VAL A 44 -21.66 16.61 29.36
CA VAL A 44 -21.24 17.81 28.63
C VAL A 44 -20.19 18.55 29.46
N HIS A 45 -19.06 18.90 28.85
CA HIS A 45 -18.03 19.72 29.48
C HIS A 45 -17.31 20.59 28.45
N LYS A 46 -16.40 21.44 28.92
CA LYS A 46 -15.51 22.23 28.06
C LYS A 46 -14.16 21.54 28.01
N GLU A 47 -13.55 21.55 26.82
CA GLU A 47 -12.22 21.02 26.61
C GLU A 47 -11.50 21.84 25.55
N LYS A 48 -10.16 21.93 25.63
CA LYS A 48 -9.38 22.49 24.53
C LYS A 48 -9.19 21.38 23.50
N VAL A 49 -9.80 21.54 22.32
CA VAL A 49 -9.69 20.59 21.21
C VAL A 49 -8.75 21.19 20.18
N GLU A 50 -7.67 20.48 19.90
CA GLU A 50 -6.68 20.86 18.89
C GLU A 50 -6.71 19.81 17.78
N ILE A 51 -7.03 20.25 16.55
CA ILE A 51 -6.96 19.39 15.37
C ILE A 51 -5.72 19.79 14.57
N PRO A 52 -4.91 18.81 14.13
CA PRO A 52 -3.81 19.08 13.22
C PRO A 52 -4.30 19.84 11.98
N ASP A 53 -3.51 20.80 11.51
CA ASP A 53 -3.83 21.42 10.21
C ASP A 53 -3.51 20.40 9.12
N GLU A 54 -4.47 20.11 8.27
CA GLU A 54 -4.27 19.27 7.09
C GLU A 54 -4.01 20.12 5.85
N ILE A 55 -3.28 19.55 4.90
CA ILE A 55 -3.10 20.08 3.55
C ILE A 55 -3.31 18.96 2.54
N ASP A 56 -3.72 19.34 1.33
CA ASP A 56 -3.80 18.42 0.20
C ASP A 56 -2.40 18.21 -0.39
N MET A 57 -1.95 16.97 -0.37
CA MET A 57 -0.70 16.50 -0.97
C MET A 57 -1.00 15.92 -2.35
N ASP A 58 -0.23 16.32 -3.37
CA ASP A 58 -0.32 15.72 -4.71
C ASP A 58 0.28 14.29 -4.70
N VAL A 59 -0.51 13.33 -5.19
CA VAL A 59 -0.13 11.92 -5.26
C VAL A 59 -0.28 11.42 -6.69
N VAL A 60 0.76 10.78 -7.22
CA VAL A 60 0.75 10.09 -8.51
C VAL A 60 0.70 8.58 -8.26
N VAL A 61 -0.43 7.96 -8.60
CA VAL A 61 -0.66 6.52 -8.45
C VAL A 61 -0.32 5.80 -9.74
N SER A 62 0.66 4.91 -9.70
CA SER A 62 1.09 4.11 -10.86
C SER A 62 0.58 2.67 -10.79
N GLN A 63 -0.02 2.18 -11.89
CA GLN A 63 -0.45 0.80 -12.06
C GLN A 63 -0.34 0.38 -13.53
N ASP A 64 0.26 -0.79 -13.78
CA ASP A 64 0.32 -1.43 -15.11
C ASP A 64 0.82 -0.55 -16.26
N GLY A 65 1.76 0.35 -15.97
CA GLY A 65 2.35 1.27 -16.96
C GLY A 65 1.51 2.52 -17.23
N SER A 66 0.40 2.69 -16.51
CA SER A 66 -0.39 3.92 -16.46
C SER A 66 -0.20 4.63 -15.11
N SER A 67 -0.52 5.92 -15.09
CA SER A 67 -0.47 6.73 -13.87
C SER A 67 -1.62 7.73 -13.83
N VAL A 68 -2.20 7.91 -12.64
CA VAL A 68 -3.27 8.88 -12.37
C VAL A 68 -2.81 9.80 -11.24
N SER A 69 -3.02 11.11 -11.41
CA SER A 69 -2.78 12.09 -10.35
C SER A 69 -4.05 12.33 -9.54
N THR A 70 -3.92 12.40 -8.22
CA THR A 70 -4.98 12.75 -7.27
C THR A 70 -4.37 13.53 -6.10
N THR A 71 -5.21 13.94 -5.15
CA THR A 71 -4.78 14.60 -3.92
C THR A 71 -5.21 13.80 -2.70
N VAL A 72 -4.42 13.86 -1.64
CA VAL A 72 -4.72 13.21 -0.35
C VAL A 72 -4.55 14.24 0.76
N SER A 73 -5.58 14.41 1.59
CA SER A 73 -5.50 15.25 2.78
C SER A 73 -4.67 14.55 3.85
N ALA A 74 -3.65 15.23 4.35
CA ALA A 74 -2.80 14.72 5.43
C ALA A 74 -2.37 15.84 6.38
N PRO A 75 -2.13 15.54 7.68
CA PRO A 75 -1.59 16.51 8.62
C PRO A 75 -0.26 17.08 8.12
N LYS A 76 -0.15 18.41 8.07
CA LYS A 76 1.03 19.10 7.52
C LYS A 76 2.34 18.79 8.27
N GLU A 77 2.23 18.36 9.53
CA GLU A 77 3.36 18.02 10.41
C GLU A 77 3.59 16.51 10.52
N ALA A 78 2.86 15.68 9.76
CA ALA A 78 3.18 14.26 9.64
C ALA A 78 4.41 14.06 8.75
N ASP A 79 5.15 12.99 9.03
CA ASP A 79 6.24 12.49 8.20
C ASP A 79 5.69 11.52 7.13
N ILE A 80 6.41 11.41 6.01
CA ILE A 80 6.21 10.40 4.98
C ILE A 80 7.57 9.87 4.52
N GLU A 81 7.68 8.56 4.33
CA GLU A 81 8.91 7.85 4.00
C GLU A 81 8.73 6.93 2.79
N LEU A 82 9.84 6.59 2.12
CA LEU A 82 9.82 5.55 1.09
C LEU A 82 9.37 4.21 1.70
N GLY A 83 8.49 3.51 1.00
CA GLY A 83 7.94 2.24 1.45
C GLY A 83 6.68 2.38 2.31
N ASP A 84 6.29 3.58 2.73
CA ASP A 84 5.02 3.79 3.43
C ASP A 84 3.85 3.33 2.58
N GLU A 85 2.88 2.67 3.21
CA GLU A 85 1.65 2.20 2.58
C GLU A 85 0.43 2.95 3.13
N PHE A 86 -0.41 3.47 2.25
CA PHE A 86 -1.65 4.17 2.63
C PHE A 86 -2.74 3.99 1.57
N ILE A 87 -3.97 4.30 1.96
CA ILE A 87 -5.15 4.19 1.08
C ILE A 87 -5.32 5.48 0.31
N VAL A 88 -5.53 5.37 -1.00
CA VAL A 88 -5.86 6.48 -1.89
C VAL A 88 -7.21 6.23 -2.53
N ASP A 89 -8.07 7.25 -2.50
CA ASP A 89 -9.31 7.28 -3.27
C ASP A 89 -9.03 7.93 -4.63
N THR A 90 -9.10 7.13 -5.69
CA THR A 90 -9.01 7.59 -7.07
C THR A 90 -10.39 7.53 -7.73
N PRO A 91 -10.62 8.25 -8.83
CA PRO A 91 -11.88 8.14 -9.57
C PRO A 91 -12.22 6.70 -10.04
N GLU A 92 -11.22 5.82 -10.10
CA GLU A 92 -11.34 4.46 -10.61
C GLU A 92 -11.62 3.46 -9.48
N ALA A 93 -10.90 3.58 -8.36
CA ALA A 93 -11.03 2.71 -7.19
C ALA A 93 -10.36 3.30 -5.95
N ILE A 94 -10.73 2.74 -4.79
CA ILE A 94 -9.99 2.88 -3.54
C ILE A 94 -8.89 1.82 -3.53
N GLN A 95 -7.63 2.24 -3.43
CA GLN A 95 -6.46 1.36 -3.59
C GLN A 95 -5.49 1.52 -2.43
N LEU A 96 -4.83 0.42 -2.02
CA LEU A 96 -3.64 0.50 -1.17
C LEU A 96 -2.43 0.77 -2.07
N VAL A 97 -1.69 1.83 -1.76
CA VAL A 97 -0.51 2.23 -2.53
C VAL A 97 0.72 2.28 -1.63
N ARG A 98 1.90 2.07 -2.21
CA ARG A 98 3.21 2.22 -1.56
C ARG A 98 3.95 3.41 -2.11
N VAL A 99 4.59 4.21 -1.26
CA VAL A 99 5.49 5.29 -1.65
C VAL A 99 6.75 4.74 -2.32
N THR A 100 7.02 5.22 -3.53
CA THR A 100 8.18 4.84 -4.36
C THR A 100 9.09 6.03 -4.67
N GLY A 101 8.67 7.25 -4.32
CA GLY A 101 9.44 8.48 -4.50
C GLY A 101 8.77 9.65 -3.82
N ILE A 102 9.56 10.51 -3.19
CA ILE A 102 9.11 11.75 -2.58
C ILE A 102 9.85 12.89 -3.25
N GLU A 103 9.10 13.83 -3.83
CA GLU A 103 9.64 15.01 -4.51
C GLU A 103 9.35 16.25 -3.68
N VAL A 104 10.38 16.98 -3.30
CA VAL A 104 10.29 18.21 -2.48
C VAL A 104 10.64 19.47 -3.28
N GLY A 105 11.14 19.30 -4.50
CA GLY A 105 11.58 20.36 -5.38
C GLY A 105 11.86 19.85 -6.80
N PRO A 106 12.11 20.75 -7.76
CA PRO A 106 12.45 20.38 -9.12
C PRO A 106 13.68 19.47 -9.17
N ASP A 107 13.50 18.24 -9.65
CA ASP A 107 14.54 17.20 -9.71
C ASP A 107 15.17 16.84 -8.35
N GLU A 108 14.49 17.15 -7.23
CA GLU A 108 14.96 16.85 -5.88
C GLU A 108 14.07 15.76 -5.23
N ARG A 109 14.66 14.58 -5.05
CA ARG A 109 14.02 13.44 -4.37
C ARG A 109 14.74 13.08 -3.10
N VAL A 110 13.95 12.77 -2.07
CA VAL A 110 14.40 12.40 -0.73
C VAL A 110 13.79 11.07 -0.31
N GLU A 111 14.35 10.46 0.74
CA GLU A 111 13.84 9.20 1.30
C GLU A 111 12.72 9.43 2.33
N GLU A 112 12.69 10.61 2.95
CA GLU A 112 11.74 11.03 3.99
C GLU A 112 11.50 12.54 3.91
N ALA A 113 10.30 13.00 4.28
CA ALA A 113 9.98 14.43 4.40
C ALA A 113 8.75 14.68 5.30
N LEU A 114 8.58 15.91 5.76
CA LEU A 114 7.30 16.36 6.31
C LEU A 114 6.33 16.65 5.18
N ILE A 115 5.05 16.31 5.36
CA ILE A 115 3.97 16.52 4.37
C ILE A 115 3.95 17.96 3.82
N LYS A 116 4.16 18.97 4.68
CA LYS A 116 4.20 20.39 4.26
C LYS A 116 5.32 20.77 3.29
N ASP A 117 6.38 19.97 3.24
CA ASP A 117 7.57 20.21 2.43
C ASP A 117 7.55 19.38 1.13
N VAL A 118 6.56 18.49 0.96
CA VAL A 118 6.38 17.64 -0.22
C VAL A 118 5.64 18.39 -1.33
N GLN A 119 6.16 18.26 -2.55
CA GLN A 119 5.49 18.71 -3.77
C GLN A 119 4.70 17.59 -4.43
N THR A 120 5.25 16.38 -4.50
CA THR A 120 4.57 15.23 -5.12
C THR A 120 5.05 13.92 -4.51
N VAL A 121 4.09 13.05 -4.20
CA VAL A 121 4.37 11.66 -3.78
C VAL A 121 4.09 10.72 -4.94
N TRP A 122 5.11 9.97 -5.32
CA TRP A 122 5.05 8.95 -6.35
C TRP A 122 4.74 7.61 -5.70
N THR A 123 3.63 7.00 -6.06
CA THR A 123 3.18 5.74 -5.47
C THR A 123 2.92 4.67 -6.52
N ARG A 124 2.87 3.42 -6.05
CA ARG A 124 2.49 2.26 -6.84
C ARG A 124 1.42 1.49 -6.12
N VAL A 125 0.44 0.99 -6.87
CA VAL A 125 -0.60 0.10 -6.34
C VAL A 125 0.01 -1.21 -5.83
N VAL A 126 -0.38 -1.61 -4.62
CA VAL A 126 0.12 -2.82 -3.93
C VAL A 126 -0.99 -3.74 -3.40
N ASP A 127 -2.27 -3.40 -3.56
CA ASP A 127 -3.38 -4.27 -3.14
C ASP A 127 -3.63 -5.45 -4.10
N ASN A 128 -3.75 -5.17 -5.40
CA ASN A 128 -3.98 -6.14 -6.46
C ASN A 128 -2.99 -5.84 -7.58
N VAL A 129 -2.06 -6.76 -7.79
CA VAL A 129 -0.87 -6.51 -8.61
C VAL A 129 -0.77 -7.48 -9.78
N SER A 130 -0.28 -6.95 -10.90
CA SER A 130 0.08 -7.71 -12.09
C SER A 130 1.53 -8.17 -11.98
N VAL A 131 1.75 -9.49 -11.93
CA VAL A 131 3.09 -10.09 -11.86
C VAL A 131 3.40 -10.85 -13.14
N ASN A 132 4.55 -10.56 -13.75
CA ASN A 132 5.02 -11.29 -14.91
C ASN A 132 5.61 -12.64 -14.48
N VAL A 133 5.03 -13.73 -14.98
CA VAL A 133 5.50 -15.10 -14.77
C VAL A 133 6.14 -15.61 -16.05
N THR A 134 7.41 -15.99 -15.97
CA THR A 134 8.16 -16.61 -17.08
C THR A 134 8.13 -18.11 -16.91
N ILE A 135 7.48 -18.81 -17.84
CA ILE A 135 7.31 -20.26 -17.82
C ILE A 135 8.35 -20.89 -18.74
N HIS A 136 9.27 -21.64 -18.15
CA HIS A 136 10.23 -22.47 -18.88
C HIS A 136 9.61 -23.82 -19.24
N PRO A 137 9.89 -24.34 -20.45
CA PRO A 137 9.38 -25.65 -20.86
C PRO A 137 10.04 -26.77 -20.07
N LYS A 138 9.29 -27.85 -19.89
CA LYS A 138 9.72 -29.05 -19.14
C LYS A 138 10.97 -29.71 -19.73
N ASP A 139 11.07 -29.76 -21.06
CA ASP A 139 12.15 -30.45 -21.79
C ASP A 139 13.42 -29.59 -21.98
N GLY A 140 13.49 -28.39 -21.37
CA GLY A 140 14.68 -27.55 -21.38
C GLY A 140 15.02 -26.87 -22.73
N LYS A 141 14.20 -27.06 -23.76
CA LYS A 141 14.33 -26.38 -25.06
C LYS A 141 13.96 -24.90 -24.91
N ARG A 142 14.96 -24.02 -24.78
CA ARG A 142 14.77 -22.58 -24.51
C ARG A 142 13.77 -21.87 -25.43
N GLU A 143 13.60 -22.37 -26.67
CA GLU A 143 12.75 -21.78 -27.72
C GLU A 143 11.25 -21.75 -27.38
N GLU A 144 10.81 -22.45 -26.33
CA GLU A 144 9.40 -22.49 -25.89
C GLU A 144 9.15 -21.71 -24.57
N THR A 145 10.14 -20.93 -24.10
CA THR A 145 9.91 -20.06 -22.93
C THR A 145 8.91 -18.97 -23.28
N ARG A 146 7.86 -18.83 -22.47
CA ARG A 146 6.84 -17.78 -22.62
C ARG A 146 6.65 -17.00 -21.34
N SER A 147 5.98 -15.85 -21.45
CA SER A 147 5.62 -15.02 -20.30
C SER A 147 4.12 -14.83 -20.28
N ILE A 148 3.53 -14.95 -19.10
CA ILE A 148 2.13 -14.60 -18.82
C ILE A 148 2.12 -13.53 -17.73
N THR A 149 1.02 -12.80 -17.63
CA THR A 149 0.76 -11.88 -16.52
C THR A 149 -0.32 -12.48 -15.64
N VAL A 150 -0.06 -12.58 -14.34
CA VAL A 150 -1.02 -13.05 -13.35
C VAL A 150 -1.43 -11.88 -12.46
N ASN A 151 -2.72 -11.80 -12.14
CA ASN A 151 -3.27 -10.79 -11.25
C ASN A 151 -3.59 -11.48 -9.92
N VAL A 152 -2.93 -11.05 -8.86
CA VAL A 152 -3.07 -11.63 -7.53
C VAL A 152 -3.12 -10.53 -6.46
N PRO A 153 -3.71 -10.80 -5.29
CA PRO A 153 -3.56 -9.93 -4.13
C PRO A 153 -2.08 -9.67 -3.82
N GLY A 154 -1.76 -8.49 -3.33
CA GLY A 154 -0.39 -8.08 -3.04
C GLY A 154 0.28 -8.90 -1.94
N ASP A 155 -0.52 -9.42 -1.00
CA ASP A 155 -0.12 -10.31 0.08
C ASP A 155 -0.04 -11.79 -0.32
N TYR A 156 -0.32 -12.12 -1.59
CA TYR A 156 -0.12 -13.47 -2.11
C TYR A 156 1.37 -13.83 -2.10
N GLU A 157 1.70 -15.02 -1.60
CA GLU A 157 3.08 -15.48 -1.43
C GLU A 157 3.50 -16.33 -2.64
N PHE A 158 4.61 -15.97 -3.30
CA PHE A 158 5.29 -16.86 -4.23
C PHE A 158 6.45 -17.55 -3.51
N VAL A 159 6.50 -18.87 -3.53
CA VAL A 159 7.54 -19.65 -2.83
C VAL A 159 8.31 -20.55 -3.81
N VAL A 160 9.64 -20.44 -3.80
CA VAL A 160 10.50 -21.27 -4.64
C VAL A 160 10.38 -22.74 -4.23
N GLY A 161 10.08 -23.59 -5.22
CA GLY A 161 9.90 -25.02 -5.05
C GLY A 161 8.44 -25.46 -4.96
N GLU A 162 7.50 -24.54 -4.77
CA GLU A 162 6.06 -24.83 -4.79
C GLU A 162 5.50 -24.89 -6.21
N THR A 163 4.38 -25.59 -6.35
CA THR A 163 3.65 -25.72 -7.61
C THR A 163 2.41 -24.84 -7.55
N GLU A 164 2.28 -23.98 -8.54
CA GLU A 164 1.14 -23.07 -8.70
C GLU A 164 0.31 -23.42 -9.93
N SER A 165 -0.95 -23.00 -9.91
CA SER A 165 -1.86 -23.08 -11.04
C SER A 165 -2.23 -21.68 -11.53
N PHE A 166 -1.77 -21.31 -12.73
CA PHE A 166 -2.11 -20.05 -13.37
C PHE A 166 -3.02 -20.32 -14.58
N GLY A 167 -4.33 -20.26 -14.37
CA GLY A 167 -5.30 -20.70 -15.38
C GLY A 167 -5.21 -22.21 -15.59
N ASP A 168 -4.97 -22.64 -16.83
CA ASP A 168 -4.81 -24.06 -17.19
C ASP A 168 -3.37 -24.59 -17.03
N GLU A 169 -2.46 -23.75 -16.54
CA GLU A 169 -1.02 -24.04 -16.46
C GLU A 169 -0.64 -24.48 -15.05
N GLU A 170 -0.14 -25.71 -14.90
CA GLU A 170 0.50 -26.17 -13.67
C GLU A 170 2.01 -25.93 -13.77
N VAL A 171 2.57 -25.10 -12.88
CA VAL A 171 3.96 -24.66 -12.98
C VAL A 171 4.66 -24.73 -11.63
N LYS A 172 5.93 -25.11 -11.61
CA LYS A 172 6.76 -25.11 -10.40
C LYS A 172 7.61 -23.86 -10.34
N ILE A 173 7.56 -23.11 -9.24
CA ILE A 173 8.38 -21.91 -9.05
C ILE A 173 9.85 -22.30 -8.87
N GLU A 174 10.73 -21.66 -9.65
CA GLU A 174 12.18 -21.90 -9.65
C GLU A 174 12.98 -20.71 -9.16
N GLY A 175 12.41 -19.50 -9.23
CA GLY A 175 13.08 -18.31 -8.76
C GLY A 175 12.19 -17.08 -8.81
N LEU A 176 12.56 -16.10 -7.99
CA LEU A 176 11.84 -14.87 -7.76
C LEU A 176 12.80 -13.70 -7.94
N VAL A 177 12.36 -12.64 -8.60
CA VAL A 177 13.08 -11.38 -8.68
C VAL A 177 12.32 -10.36 -7.87
N VAL A 178 12.99 -9.77 -6.89
CA VAL A 178 12.42 -8.75 -6.01
C VAL A 178 12.52 -7.39 -6.69
N ARG A 179 11.52 -6.53 -6.46
CA ARG A 179 11.57 -5.13 -6.88
C ARG A 179 12.60 -4.34 -6.07
N ALA A 180 13.01 -3.18 -6.57
CA ALA A 180 13.99 -2.34 -5.91
C ALA A 180 13.39 -1.56 -4.71
N ASP A 181 12.09 -1.32 -4.74
CA ASP A 181 11.28 -0.64 -3.71
C ASP A 181 10.76 -1.61 -2.62
N ALA A 182 11.44 -2.73 -2.43
CA ALA A 182 11.16 -3.72 -1.39
C ALA A 182 12.45 -4.06 -0.61
N PRO A 183 12.94 -3.12 0.23
CA PRO A 183 14.23 -3.23 0.92
C PRO A 183 14.30 -4.35 1.97
N GLU A 184 13.16 -4.90 2.39
CA GLU A 184 13.05 -6.00 3.36
C GLU A 184 13.69 -7.31 2.86
N TYR A 185 13.88 -7.47 1.55
CA TYR A 185 14.54 -8.63 0.98
C TYR A 185 16.04 -8.37 0.78
N ARG A 186 16.86 -9.24 1.37
CA ARG A 186 18.33 -9.12 1.32
C ARG A 186 18.92 -9.26 -0.10
N HIS A 187 18.25 -9.99 -0.98
CA HIS A 187 18.75 -10.31 -2.32
C HIS A 187 17.70 -9.99 -3.37
N GLY A 188 18.10 -9.32 -4.46
CA GLY A 188 17.20 -9.01 -5.58
C GLY A 188 16.78 -10.21 -6.42
N LYS A 189 17.45 -11.35 -6.26
CA LYS A 189 17.07 -12.64 -6.86
C LYS A 189 17.13 -13.71 -5.78
N LEU A 190 16.07 -14.51 -5.71
CA LEU A 190 15.90 -15.63 -4.81
C LEU A 190 15.62 -16.89 -5.64
N ASP A 191 16.33 -17.98 -5.39
CA ASP A 191 16.23 -19.22 -6.17
C ASP A 191 16.55 -20.49 -5.36
N HIS A 192 16.54 -20.37 -4.03
CA HIS A 192 16.69 -21.49 -3.12
C HIS A 192 15.32 -22.00 -2.65
N PRO A 193 15.13 -23.32 -2.48
CA PRO A 193 13.87 -23.87 -1.98
C PRO A 193 13.43 -23.22 -0.66
N GLY A 194 12.18 -22.77 -0.61
CA GLY A 194 11.60 -22.08 0.54
C GLY A 194 11.83 -20.56 0.56
N ASP A 195 12.59 -20.00 -0.39
CA ASP A 195 12.62 -18.55 -0.58
C ASP A 195 11.21 -18.06 -0.95
N MET A 196 10.76 -16.98 -0.31
CA MET A 196 9.41 -16.43 -0.47
C MET A 196 9.47 -14.93 -0.80
N VAL A 197 8.55 -14.47 -1.65
CA VAL A 197 8.30 -13.05 -1.95
C VAL A 197 6.80 -12.78 -2.05
N TYR A 198 6.32 -11.73 -1.39
CA TYR A 198 4.95 -11.23 -1.58
C TYR A 198 4.76 -10.68 -3.00
N ALA A 199 3.59 -10.90 -3.59
CA ALA A 199 3.32 -10.48 -4.95
C ALA A 199 3.55 -8.98 -5.18
N LYS A 200 3.22 -8.13 -4.20
CA LYS A 200 3.46 -6.68 -4.27
C LYS A 200 4.95 -6.30 -4.41
N ASP A 201 5.85 -7.18 -4.00
CA ASP A 201 7.30 -7.02 -4.04
C ASP A 201 7.95 -7.84 -5.18
N ALA A 202 7.18 -8.70 -5.85
CA ALA A 202 7.65 -9.49 -6.97
C ALA A 202 7.76 -8.64 -8.24
N LYS A 203 8.97 -8.55 -8.80
CA LYS A 203 9.22 -7.98 -10.12
C LYS A 203 8.95 -9.01 -11.22
N ARG A 204 9.32 -10.27 -10.97
CA ARG A 204 9.14 -11.38 -11.90
C ARG A 204 9.22 -12.71 -11.15
N VAL A 205 8.40 -13.67 -11.58
CA VAL A 205 8.45 -15.06 -11.12
C VAL A 205 8.95 -15.93 -12.27
N TYR A 206 9.88 -16.82 -12.00
CA TYR A 206 10.35 -17.83 -12.94
C TYR A 206 9.82 -19.18 -12.52
N THR A 207 9.24 -19.90 -13.47
CA THR A 207 8.63 -21.20 -13.23
C THR A 207 9.03 -22.20 -14.30
N ARG A 208 8.80 -23.48 -14.03
CA ARG A 208 8.92 -24.57 -15.00
C ARG A 208 7.60 -25.28 -15.12
N ASP A 209 7.14 -25.42 -16.35
CA ASP A 209 5.94 -26.16 -16.72
C ASP A 209 5.98 -27.59 -16.15
N GLN A 210 4.92 -27.97 -15.44
CA GLN A 210 4.70 -29.32 -14.92
C GLN A 210 3.72 -30.11 -15.78
N SER A 211 2.95 -29.45 -16.65
CA SER A 211 1.99 -30.11 -17.52
C SER A 211 2.67 -31.24 -18.28
N SER A 212 2.02 -32.41 -18.29
CA SER A 212 2.46 -33.48 -19.16
C SER A 212 2.14 -33.04 -20.57
N SER A 213 3.14 -32.98 -21.45
CA SER A 213 2.91 -32.96 -22.89
C SER A 213 2.20 -34.26 -23.29
N ALA A 214 0.89 -34.32 -23.08
CA ALA A 214 0.06 -35.28 -23.77
C ALA A 214 0.07 -34.82 -25.23
N TRP A 215 0.97 -35.45 -26.00
CA TRP A 215 0.98 -35.53 -27.44
C TRP A 215 -0.36 -35.12 -28.08
N SER A 216 -0.37 -33.96 -28.74
CA SER A 216 -1.36 -33.68 -29.77
C SER A 216 -0.71 -33.96 -31.11
N ALA A 217 -0.63 -35.25 -31.46
CA ALA A 217 -0.43 -35.68 -32.83
C ALA A 217 -1.80 -35.71 -33.49
N TRP A 218 -2.15 -34.65 -34.20
CA TRP A 218 -3.21 -34.64 -35.20
C TRP A 218 -2.81 -33.67 -36.32
#